data_AF-A0A6M0ADC7-F1
#
_entry.id   AF-A0A6M0ADC7-F1
#
_cell.length_a   1.000
_cell.length_b   1.000
_cell.length_c   1.000
_cell.angle_alpha   90.00
_cell.angle_beta   90.00
_cell.angle_gamma   90.00
#
_symmetry.space_group_name_H-M   'P 1'
#
loop_
_entity.id
_entity.type
_entity.pdbx_description
1 polymer ?
#
loop_
_entity_poly.entity_id
_entity_poly.type
_entity_poly.pdbx_seq_one_letter_code
_entity_poly.pdbx_strand_id
1 'polypeptide(L)'
;MVDTVLNQVVSAKEPFNSYETVKEAVETIDGFLVPGQEEFLFNKVKSLPEDALIVEVGSYKGRSTAAMAFACVGTNRKIYCIDPWIGQCHDIPEKTAFEVWKENIDKYQLAPYIKSFQGYSLEILKRWGELTGDKTIDFVFIDGSHEYVDVLTDFGLLLPLMKVGGWMAFHDVVETWPGSDYVWHDIVKFRLTDHEYSTTLACGRVKTTQELSEELQELHELRTLLVQSQKLKDSGSLELQKTKTKLQETQDQLQQTQNQLQQTQNQLQQTQDQLQQTQDQLQNTQVELVQSQQLQESKSKELQQTQYELHHTKLEVAAMKTSKFWKMRSLWFKFKGLVGLPIDNQ
;
A
#
# COMPACT_ATOMS: atom_id res chain seq x y z
N MET A 1 -54.97 -13.90 -33.67
CA MET A 1 -54.22 -12.64 -33.85
C MET A 1 -53.22 -12.72 -35.01
N VAL A 2 -52.65 -13.91 -35.25
CA VAL A 2 -51.70 -14.20 -36.35
C VAL A 2 -52.16 -13.68 -37.73
N ASP A 3 -53.41 -13.92 -38.14
CA ASP A 3 -53.93 -13.42 -39.44
C ASP A 3 -53.96 -11.88 -39.50
N THR A 4 -54.19 -11.21 -38.37
CA THR A 4 -54.16 -9.75 -38.27
C THR A 4 -52.73 -9.22 -38.43
N VAL A 5 -51.75 -9.85 -37.77
CA VAL A 5 -50.33 -9.50 -37.89
C VAL A 5 -49.87 -9.68 -39.34
N LEU A 6 -50.23 -10.81 -39.96
CA LEU A 6 -49.90 -11.07 -41.36
C LEU A 6 -50.49 -10.00 -42.27
N ASN A 7 -51.77 -9.66 -42.09
CA ASN A 7 -52.42 -8.59 -42.86
C ASN A 7 -51.76 -7.22 -42.66
N GLN A 8 -51.31 -6.91 -41.44
CA GLN A 8 -50.58 -5.67 -41.15
C GLN A 8 -49.22 -5.63 -41.87
N VAL A 9 -48.43 -6.72 -41.83
CA VAL A 9 -47.16 -6.79 -42.57
C VAL A 9 -47.39 -6.66 -44.07
N VAL A 10 -48.38 -7.38 -44.62
CA VAL A 10 -48.76 -7.31 -46.05
C VAL A 10 -49.11 -5.88 -46.47
N SER A 11 -49.79 -5.14 -45.60
CA SER A 11 -50.21 -3.77 -45.90
C SER A 11 -49.05 -2.76 -45.87
N ALA A 12 -47.86 -3.17 -45.40
CA ALA A 12 -46.56 -2.47 -45.40
C ALA A 12 -46.55 -1.00 -44.92
N LYS A 13 -47.65 -0.50 -44.33
CA LYS A 13 -47.85 0.94 -44.16
C LYS A 13 -47.50 1.48 -42.78
N GLU A 14 -47.50 0.66 -41.72
CA GLU A 14 -47.35 1.17 -40.35
C GLU A 14 -46.44 0.31 -39.46
N PRO A 15 -45.55 0.91 -38.66
CA PRO A 15 -44.75 0.21 -37.66
C PRO A 15 -45.57 -0.42 -36.53
N PHE A 16 -45.06 -1.51 -35.96
CA PHE A 16 -45.66 -2.12 -34.77
C PHE A 16 -45.37 -1.32 -33.49
N ASN A 17 -46.40 -1.06 -32.70
CA ASN A 17 -46.30 -0.20 -31.52
C ASN A 17 -45.77 -0.91 -30.26
N SER A 18 -45.95 -2.23 -30.13
CA SER A 18 -45.41 -3.00 -29.00
C SER A 18 -45.18 -4.47 -29.36
N TYR A 19 -44.35 -5.15 -28.57
CA TYR A 19 -44.05 -6.58 -28.77
C TYR A 19 -45.30 -7.46 -28.60
N GLU A 20 -46.23 -7.10 -27.71
CA GLU A 20 -47.47 -7.86 -27.46
C GLU A 20 -48.27 -8.09 -28.74
N THR A 21 -48.21 -7.16 -29.69
CA THR A 21 -48.93 -7.26 -30.97
C THR A 21 -48.39 -8.40 -31.84
N VAL A 22 -47.09 -8.70 -31.73
CA VAL A 22 -46.39 -9.70 -32.55
C VAL A 22 -45.99 -10.95 -31.77
N LYS A 23 -46.19 -10.95 -30.44
CA LYS A 23 -45.80 -12.01 -29.52
C LYS A 23 -46.27 -13.40 -29.96
N GLU A 24 -47.56 -13.56 -30.26
CA GLU A 24 -48.11 -14.86 -30.72
C GLU A 24 -47.41 -15.35 -31.99
N ALA A 25 -47.08 -14.46 -32.92
CA ALA A 25 -46.41 -14.82 -34.17
C ALA A 25 -44.96 -15.27 -33.92
N VAL A 26 -44.22 -14.55 -33.08
CA VAL A 26 -42.84 -14.88 -32.70
C VAL A 26 -42.79 -16.20 -31.92
N GLU A 27 -43.69 -16.41 -30.95
CA GLU A 27 -43.73 -17.63 -30.12
C GLU A 27 -44.10 -18.90 -30.92
N THR A 28 -44.63 -18.77 -32.15
CA THR A 28 -44.82 -19.94 -33.04
C THR A 28 -43.53 -20.45 -33.65
N ILE A 29 -42.44 -19.68 -33.58
CA ILE A 29 -41.14 -20.08 -34.12
C ILE A 29 -40.36 -20.72 -32.96
N ASP A 30 -40.06 -22.00 -33.10
CA ASP A 30 -39.23 -22.71 -32.13
C ASP A 30 -37.86 -22.01 -31.96
N GLY A 31 -37.36 -21.95 -30.73
CA GLY A 31 -36.07 -21.37 -30.40
C GLY A 31 -35.79 -21.45 -28.90
N PHE A 32 -34.55 -21.16 -28.52
CA PHE A 32 -34.07 -21.32 -27.14
C PHE A 32 -34.16 -20.05 -26.28
N LEU A 33 -34.66 -18.94 -26.84
CA LEU A 33 -34.95 -17.74 -26.07
C LEU A 33 -35.94 -18.06 -24.93
N VAL A 34 -35.67 -17.50 -23.76
CA VAL A 34 -36.54 -17.59 -22.59
C VAL A 34 -37.44 -16.36 -22.49
N PRO A 35 -38.59 -16.46 -21.77
CA PRO A 35 -39.59 -15.40 -21.76
C PRO A 35 -39.02 -14.01 -21.41
N GLY A 36 -39.30 -13.03 -22.28
CA GLY A 36 -38.91 -11.63 -22.12
C GLY A 36 -37.72 -11.22 -22.98
N GLN A 37 -36.90 -12.16 -23.44
CA GLN A 37 -35.76 -11.84 -24.30
C GLN A 37 -36.19 -11.40 -25.71
N GLU A 38 -37.28 -11.94 -26.24
CA GLU A 38 -37.83 -11.50 -27.52
C GLU A 38 -38.35 -10.06 -27.45
N GLU A 39 -39.03 -9.74 -26.36
CA GLU A 39 -39.51 -8.38 -26.09
C GLU A 39 -38.34 -7.41 -25.95
N PHE A 40 -37.30 -7.82 -25.22
CA PHE A 40 -36.07 -7.05 -25.09
C PHE A 40 -35.45 -6.75 -26.46
N LEU A 41 -35.24 -7.77 -27.30
CA LEU A 41 -34.67 -7.61 -28.64
C LEU A 41 -35.55 -6.73 -29.54
N PHE A 42 -36.87 -6.95 -29.55
CA PHE A 42 -37.82 -6.12 -30.29
C PHE A 42 -37.72 -4.65 -29.87
N ASN A 43 -37.79 -4.37 -28.57
CA ASN A 43 -37.77 -3.01 -28.04
C ASN A 43 -36.40 -2.35 -28.26
N LYS A 44 -35.30 -3.10 -28.15
CA LYS A 44 -33.96 -2.60 -28.45
C LYS A 44 -33.85 -2.18 -29.91
N VAL A 45 -34.22 -3.04 -30.87
CA VAL A 45 -34.19 -2.69 -32.31
C VAL A 45 -35.12 -1.53 -32.63
N LYS A 46 -36.32 -1.50 -32.03
CA LYS A 46 -37.27 -0.39 -32.19
C LYS A 46 -36.71 0.95 -31.72
N SER A 47 -35.85 0.96 -30.71
CA SER A 47 -35.23 2.19 -30.18
C SER A 47 -34.12 2.77 -31.05
N LEU A 48 -33.64 2.02 -32.05
CA LEU A 48 -32.55 2.42 -32.94
C LEU A 48 -33.03 3.39 -34.04
N PRO A 49 -32.11 4.10 -34.74
CA PRO A 49 -32.44 4.89 -35.92
C PRO A 49 -33.25 4.11 -36.96
N GLU A 50 -34.07 4.82 -37.75
CA GLU A 50 -34.96 4.25 -38.78
C GLU A 50 -34.22 3.53 -39.92
N ASP A 51 -32.92 3.74 -40.05
CA ASP A 51 -32.04 3.13 -41.05
C ASP A 51 -30.92 2.27 -40.41
N ALA A 52 -31.08 1.91 -39.14
CA ALA A 52 -30.09 1.15 -38.37
C ALA A 52 -29.73 -0.19 -39.03
N LEU A 53 -28.45 -0.55 -38.92
CA LEU A 53 -27.94 -1.85 -39.32
C LEU A 53 -27.79 -2.74 -38.09
N ILE A 54 -28.45 -3.88 -38.10
CA ILE A 54 -28.43 -4.90 -37.05
C ILE A 54 -27.67 -6.13 -37.56
N VAL A 55 -26.83 -6.73 -36.73
CA VAL A 55 -26.18 -8.02 -37.00
C VAL A 55 -26.63 -9.03 -35.95
N GLU A 56 -26.99 -10.23 -36.41
CA GLU A 56 -27.26 -11.38 -35.56
C GLU A 56 -26.26 -12.49 -35.92
N VAL A 57 -25.56 -13.02 -34.92
CA VAL A 57 -24.70 -14.21 -35.06
C VAL A 57 -25.37 -15.37 -34.34
N GLY A 58 -25.71 -16.42 -35.08
CA GLY A 58 -26.56 -17.49 -34.59
C GLY A 58 -28.02 -17.11 -34.73
N SER A 59 -28.68 -17.63 -35.76
CA SER A 59 -30.09 -17.34 -36.07
C SER A 59 -30.98 -18.58 -35.92
N TYR A 60 -30.40 -19.78 -35.91
CA TYR A 60 -31.10 -21.06 -35.79
C TYR A 60 -32.37 -21.11 -36.66
N LYS A 61 -33.56 -21.28 -36.06
CA LYS A 61 -34.87 -21.31 -36.72
C LYS A 61 -35.53 -19.93 -36.88
N GLY A 62 -34.93 -18.87 -36.35
CA GLY A 62 -35.30 -17.48 -36.62
C GLY A 62 -36.21 -16.80 -35.60
N ARG A 63 -36.33 -17.32 -34.37
CA ARG A 63 -37.20 -16.71 -33.33
C ARG A 63 -36.73 -15.32 -32.93
N SER A 64 -35.45 -15.18 -32.56
CA SER A 64 -34.78 -13.90 -32.30
C SER A 64 -34.81 -12.98 -33.52
N THR A 65 -34.49 -13.54 -34.71
CA THR A 65 -34.54 -12.84 -35.99
C THR A 65 -35.92 -12.22 -36.23
N ALA A 66 -37.00 -12.99 -36.04
CA ALA A 66 -38.36 -12.54 -36.27
C ALA A 66 -38.77 -11.44 -35.28
N ALA A 67 -38.43 -11.60 -33.99
CA ALA A 67 -38.68 -10.57 -32.98
C ALA A 67 -38.04 -9.23 -33.37
N MET A 68 -36.78 -9.24 -33.80
CA MET A 68 -36.09 -8.04 -34.27
C MET A 68 -36.67 -7.51 -35.61
N ALA A 69 -37.02 -8.40 -36.54
CA ALA A 69 -37.51 -8.02 -37.86
C ALA A 69 -38.90 -7.37 -37.82
N PHE A 70 -39.78 -7.79 -36.90
CA PHE A 70 -41.05 -7.09 -36.68
C PHE A 70 -40.84 -5.63 -36.25
N ALA A 71 -39.79 -5.33 -35.48
CA ALA A 71 -39.42 -3.94 -35.13
C ALA A 71 -38.83 -3.14 -36.31
N CYS A 72 -38.49 -3.80 -37.42
CA CYS A 72 -38.04 -3.16 -38.65
C CYS A 72 -39.20 -2.81 -39.60
N VAL A 73 -40.40 -3.35 -39.38
CA VAL A 73 -41.54 -3.12 -40.27
C VAL A 73 -41.91 -1.64 -40.34
N GLY A 74 -42.06 -1.11 -41.55
CA GLY A 74 -42.34 0.31 -41.80
C GLY A 74 -41.10 1.22 -41.75
N THR A 75 -39.89 0.64 -41.65
CA THR A 75 -38.63 1.38 -41.52
C THR A 75 -37.61 0.97 -42.59
N ASN A 76 -36.45 1.61 -42.61
CA ASN A 76 -35.32 1.24 -43.47
C ASN A 76 -34.28 0.35 -42.77
N ARG A 77 -34.53 -0.07 -41.52
CA ARG A 77 -33.64 -0.95 -40.75
C ARG A 77 -33.41 -2.26 -41.49
N LYS A 78 -32.19 -2.80 -41.35
CA LYS A 78 -31.80 -4.09 -41.95
C LYS A 78 -31.09 -4.97 -40.94
N ILE A 79 -31.48 -6.24 -40.90
CA ILE A 79 -30.84 -7.28 -40.08
C ILE A 79 -29.97 -8.14 -40.99
N TYR A 80 -28.73 -8.37 -40.57
CA TYR A 80 -27.78 -9.25 -41.24
C TYR A 80 -27.58 -10.48 -40.37
N CYS A 81 -28.18 -11.60 -40.78
CA CYS A 81 -28.15 -12.86 -40.05
C CYS A 81 -26.96 -13.70 -40.52
N ILE A 82 -26.10 -14.11 -39.61
CA ILE A 82 -24.91 -14.91 -39.87
C ILE A 82 -25.05 -16.23 -39.11
N ASP A 83 -25.19 -17.31 -39.87
CA ASP A 83 -25.33 -18.65 -39.29
C ASP A 83 -24.84 -19.65 -40.34
N PRO A 84 -24.09 -20.70 -39.97
CA PRO A 84 -23.66 -21.70 -40.93
C PRO A 84 -24.81 -22.61 -41.42
N TRP A 85 -25.91 -22.70 -40.66
CA TRP A 85 -27.09 -23.56 -40.91
C TRP A 85 -26.68 -24.96 -41.38
N ILE A 86 -25.84 -25.63 -40.59
CA ILE A 86 -25.21 -26.90 -40.98
C ILE A 86 -26.20 -28.05 -40.81
N GLY A 87 -26.42 -28.79 -41.90
CA GLY A 87 -27.12 -30.06 -41.89
C GLY A 87 -28.65 -29.95 -41.81
N GLN A 88 -29.27 -31.06 -41.42
CA GLN A 88 -30.72 -31.15 -41.24
C GLN A 88 -31.14 -30.51 -39.93
N CYS A 89 -32.33 -29.91 -39.92
CA CYS A 89 -32.96 -29.47 -38.69
C CYS A 89 -33.16 -30.68 -37.79
N HIS A 90 -32.65 -30.62 -36.55
CA HIS A 90 -32.70 -31.75 -35.62
C HIS A 90 -34.14 -32.25 -35.40
N ASP A 91 -35.08 -31.31 -35.32
CA ASP A 91 -36.49 -31.59 -35.02
C ASP A 91 -37.33 -31.86 -36.29
N ILE A 92 -36.81 -31.50 -37.47
CA ILE A 92 -37.49 -31.68 -38.76
C ILE A 92 -36.47 -32.27 -39.75
N PRO A 93 -36.16 -33.58 -39.65
CA PRO A 93 -35.05 -34.20 -40.38
C PRO A 93 -35.19 -34.12 -41.91
N GLU A 94 -36.40 -33.88 -42.41
CA GLU A 94 -36.71 -33.73 -43.85
C GLU A 94 -36.31 -32.37 -44.42
N LYS A 95 -35.95 -31.39 -43.57
CA LYS A 95 -35.60 -30.02 -43.98
C LYS A 95 -34.27 -29.59 -43.39
N THR A 96 -33.48 -28.88 -44.19
CA THR A 96 -32.26 -28.24 -43.70
C THR A 96 -32.60 -27.16 -42.67
N ALA A 97 -31.67 -26.87 -41.76
CA ALA A 97 -31.85 -25.78 -40.80
C ALA A 97 -32.14 -24.44 -41.50
N PHE A 98 -31.50 -24.19 -42.65
CA PHE A 98 -31.73 -22.99 -43.46
C PHE A 98 -33.14 -22.94 -44.06
N GLU A 99 -33.68 -24.06 -44.56
CA GLU A 99 -35.05 -24.10 -45.09
C GLU A 99 -36.08 -23.81 -44.01
N VAL A 100 -35.91 -24.38 -42.81
CA VAL A 100 -36.81 -24.11 -41.67
C VAL A 100 -36.74 -22.64 -41.28
N TRP A 101 -35.54 -22.08 -41.13
CA TRP A 101 -35.36 -20.65 -40.86
C TRP A 101 -36.05 -19.80 -41.93
N LYS A 102 -35.80 -20.08 -43.20
CA LYS A 102 -36.34 -19.33 -44.32
C LYS A 102 -37.86 -19.38 -44.37
N GLU A 103 -38.46 -20.54 -44.16
CA GLU A 103 -39.92 -20.70 -44.11
C GLU A 103 -40.54 -19.88 -42.97
N ASN A 104 -39.92 -19.85 -41.79
CA ASN A 104 -40.40 -19.05 -40.67
C ASN A 104 -40.36 -17.55 -40.97
N ILE A 105 -39.30 -17.07 -41.62
CA ILE A 105 -39.15 -15.67 -42.04
C ILE A 105 -40.15 -15.31 -43.15
N ASP A 106 -40.30 -16.18 -44.14
CA ASP A 106 -41.19 -15.97 -45.29
C ASP A 106 -42.67 -16.04 -44.87
N LYS A 107 -43.03 -16.92 -43.93
CA LYS A 107 -44.38 -17.05 -43.35
C LYS A 107 -44.94 -15.71 -42.87
N TYR A 108 -44.08 -14.87 -42.31
CA TYR A 108 -44.45 -13.54 -41.80
C TYR A 108 -44.03 -12.39 -42.72
N GLN A 109 -43.54 -12.68 -43.93
CA GLN A 109 -43.11 -11.69 -44.92
C GLN A 109 -42.04 -10.71 -44.40
N LEU A 110 -41.15 -11.22 -43.53
CA LEU A 110 -40.09 -10.43 -42.92
C LEU A 110 -38.81 -10.36 -43.78
N ALA A 111 -38.74 -11.18 -44.84
CA ALA A 111 -37.62 -11.23 -45.77
C ALA A 111 -37.12 -9.87 -46.31
N PRO A 112 -37.99 -8.87 -46.59
CA PRO A 112 -37.51 -7.56 -47.06
C PRO A 112 -36.57 -6.84 -46.08
N TYR A 113 -36.61 -7.15 -44.78
CA TYR A 113 -35.80 -6.50 -43.75
C TYR A 113 -34.51 -7.26 -43.42
N ILE A 114 -34.30 -8.44 -44.02
CA ILE A 114 -33.24 -9.36 -43.62
C ILE A 114 -32.31 -9.66 -44.81
N LYS A 115 -31.01 -9.72 -44.55
CA LYS A 115 -30.00 -10.30 -45.42
C LYS A 115 -29.32 -11.45 -44.69
N SER A 116 -29.43 -12.67 -45.19
CA SER A 116 -28.76 -13.83 -44.60
C SER A 116 -27.39 -14.09 -45.25
N PHE A 117 -26.43 -14.50 -44.43
CA PHE A 117 -25.12 -15.00 -44.82
C PHE A 117 -24.94 -16.40 -44.26
N GLN A 118 -25.04 -17.41 -45.13
CA GLN A 118 -24.81 -18.80 -44.74
C GLN A 118 -23.31 -19.07 -44.66
N GLY A 119 -22.78 -19.23 -43.45
CA GLY A 119 -21.37 -19.50 -43.18
C GLY A 119 -20.97 -19.23 -41.73
N TYR A 120 -19.74 -19.60 -41.37
CA TYR A 120 -19.20 -19.31 -40.03
C TYR A 120 -18.95 -17.80 -39.86
N SER A 121 -19.25 -17.27 -38.68
CA SER A 121 -19.08 -15.85 -38.34
C SER A 121 -17.66 -15.35 -38.62
N LEU A 122 -16.64 -16.12 -38.24
CA LEU A 122 -15.23 -15.81 -38.51
C LEU A 122 -14.95 -15.50 -40.00
N GLU A 123 -15.53 -16.26 -40.92
CA GLU A 123 -15.30 -16.12 -42.36
C GLU A 123 -16.07 -14.92 -42.94
N ILE A 124 -17.33 -14.76 -42.52
CA ILE A 124 -18.20 -13.69 -42.98
C ILE A 124 -17.73 -12.32 -42.46
N LEU A 125 -17.41 -12.22 -41.17
CA LEU A 125 -17.01 -10.96 -40.54
C LEU A 125 -15.65 -10.46 -41.05
N LYS A 126 -14.72 -11.36 -41.40
CA LYS A 126 -13.45 -10.98 -42.08
C LYS A 126 -13.66 -10.34 -43.45
N ARG A 127 -14.79 -10.62 -44.09
CA ARG A 127 -15.16 -10.08 -45.42
C ARG A 127 -16.28 -9.03 -45.32
N TRP A 128 -16.55 -8.52 -44.12
CA TRP A 128 -17.66 -7.60 -43.89
C TRP A 128 -17.66 -6.40 -44.83
N GLY A 129 -16.50 -5.76 -45.02
CA GLY A 129 -16.32 -4.63 -45.92
C GLY A 129 -16.69 -4.95 -47.37
N GLU A 130 -16.21 -6.09 -47.89
CA GLU A 130 -16.52 -6.60 -49.22
C GLU A 130 -18.03 -6.88 -49.40
N LEU A 131 -18.66 -7.49 -48.38
CA LEU A 131 -20.04 -7.98 -48.44
C LEU A 131 -21.10 -6.89 -48.22
N THR A 132 -20.71 -5.78 -47.58
CA THR A 132 -21.65 -4.75 -47.13
C THR A 132 -21.31 -3.34 -47.62
N GLY A 133 -20.09 -3.10 -48.12
CA GLY A 133 -19.58 -1.78 -48.48
C GLY A 133 -19.19 -0.96 -47.25
N ASP A 134 -18.46 -1.57 -46.32
CA ASP A 134 -17.95 -0.96 -45.07
C ASP A 134 -19.04 -0.30 -44.20
N LYS A 135 -20.26 -0.86 -44.20
CA LYS A 135 -21.34 -0.34 -43.35
C LYS A 135 -21.02 -0.60 -41.88
N THR A 136 -21.19 0.44 -41.07
CA THR A 136 -21.04 0.36 -39.60
C THR A 136 -22.31 -0.17 -38.95
N ILE A 137 -22.15 -0.94 -37.87
CA ILE A 137 -23.25 -1.66 -37.21
C ILE A 137 -23.81 -0.85 -36.03
N ASP A 138 -25.13 -0.71 -35.93
CA ASP A 138 -25.83 -0.03 -34.84
C ASP A 138 -26.15 -0.97 -33.67
N PHE A 139 -26.50 -2.22 -33.97
CA PHE A 139 -26.81 -3.24 -32.97
C PHE A 139 -26.28 -4.61 -33.35
N VAL A 140 -25.76 -5.34 -32.38
CA VAL A 140 -25.25 -6.71 -32.51
C VAL A 140 -25.94 -7.60 -31.50
N PHE A 141 -26.37 -8.79 -31.91
CA PHE A 141 -26.80 -9.87 -31.02
C PHE A 141 -25.98 -11.14 -31.31
N ILE A 142 -25.29 -11.66 -30.29
CA ILE A 142 -24.44 -12.86 -30.37
C ILE A 142 -25.12 -14.00 -29.60
N ASP A 143 -25.53 -15.03 -30.34
CA ASP A 143 -26.23 -16.24 -29.89
C ASP A 143 -25.84 -17.46 -30.76
N GLY A 144 -24.55 -17.54 -31.09
CA GLY A 144 -23.98 -18.57 -31.95
C GLY A 144 -23.44 -19.77 -31.17
N SER A 145 -22.13 -19.92 -31.16
CA SER A 145 -21.45 -20.90 -30.32
C SER A 145 -21.36 -20.39 -28.88
N HIS A 146 -21.57 -21.25 -27.89
CA HIS A 146 -21.37 -20.94 -26.47
C HIS A 146 -19.96 -21.32 -25.99
N GLU A 147 -19.05 -21.67 -26.91
CA GLU A 147 -17.64 -21.90 -26.60
C GLU A 147 -16.93 -20.57 -26.40
N TYR A 148 -16.17 -20.45 -25.31
CA TYR A 148 -15.49 -19.22 -24.91
C TYR A 148 -14.69 -18.55 -26.06
N VAL A 149 -13.93 -19.36 -26.81
CA VAL A 149 -13.07 -18.87 -27.90
C VAL A 149 -13.90 -18.31 -29.05
N ASP A 150 -15.04 -18.92 -29.35
CA ASP A 150 -15.90 -18.48 -30.45
C ASP A 150 -16.62 -17.19 -30.08
N VAL A 151 -17.22 -17.11 -28.89
CA VAL A 151 -17.88 -15.89 -28.38
C VAL A 151 -16.88 -14.72 -28.31
N LEU A 152 -15.67 -14.98 -27.81
CA LEU A 152 -14.60 -13.98 -27.75
C LEU A 152 -14.16 -13.53 -29.16
N THR A 153 -14.11 -14.47 -30.11
CA THR A 153 -13.77 -14.18 -31.51
C THR A 153 -14.83 -13.30 -32.16
N ASP A 154 -16.12 -13.62 -31.96
CA ASP A 154 -17.23 -12.83 -32.47
C ASP A 154 -17.21 -11.42 -31.89
N PHE A 155 -17.07 -11.29 -30.56
CA PHE A 155 -16.90 -9.99 -29.89
C PHE A 155 -15.75 -9.17 -30.49
N GLY A 156 -14.57 -9.79 -30.64
CA GLY A 156 -13.37 -9.12 -31.14
C GLY A 156 -13.47 -8.67 -32.59
N LEU A 157 -14.21 -9.40 -33.43
CA LEU A 157 -14.43 -9.05 -34.83
C LEU A 157 -15.54 -8.00 -35.00
N LEU A 158 -16.60 -8.08 -34.19
CA LEU A 158 -17.76 -7.19 -34.29
C LEU A 158 -17.51 -5.81 -33.70
N LEU A 159 -16.85 -5.73 -32.54
CA LEU A 159 -16.62 -4.46 -31.84
C LEU A 159 -16.01 -3.35 -32.73
N PRO A 160 -14.95 -3.59 -33.53
CA PRO A 160 -14.40 -2.55 -34.41
C PRO A 160 -15.28 -2.19 -35.62
N LEU A 161 -16.30 -3.00 -35.94
CA LEU A 161 -17.26 -2.73 -37.03
C LEU A 161 -18.49 -1.93 -36.54
N MET A 162 -18.63 -1.75 -35.23
CA MET A 162 -19.77 -1.04 -34.64
C MET A 162 -19.59 0.47 -34.60
N LYS A 163 -20.72 1.17 -34.68
CA LYS A 163 -20.77 2.60 -34.40
C LYS A 163 -20.44 2.88 -32.94
N VAL A 164 -19.78 4.01 -32.73
CA VAL A 164 -19.68 4.65 -31.42
C VAL A 164 -21.10 4.89 -30.89
N GLY A 165 -21.40 4.42 -29.67
CA GLY A 165 -22.75 4.47 -29.12
C GLY A 165 -23.70 3.36 -29.59
N GLY A 166 -23.25 2.44 -30.47
CA GLY A 166 -24.01 1.25 -30.86
C GLY A 166 -24.16 0.25 -29.71
N TRP A 167 -25.04 -0.72 -29.85
CA TRP A 167 -25.40 -1.67 -28.79
C TRP A 167 -24.98 -3.10 -29.12
N MET A 168 -24.50 -3.85 -28.14
CA MET A 168 -24.12 -5.25 -28.32
C MET A 168 -24.73 -6.10 -27.22
N ALA A 169 -25.44 -7.15 -27.62
CA ALA A 169 -26.10 -8.10 -26.75
C ALA A 169 -25.50 -9.51 -26.91
N PHE A 170 -25.45 -10.24 -25.81
CA PHE A 170 -25.01 -11.62 -25.70
C PHE A 170 -26.14 -12.45 -25.10
N HIS A 171 -26.43 -13.58 -25.73
CA HIS A 171 -27.33 -14.57 -25.16
C HIS A 171 -26.60 -15.46 -24.15
N ASP A 172 -27.38 -16.06 -23.25
CA ASP A 172 -26.90 -17.11 -22.34
C ASP A 172 -25.70 -16.73 -21.46
N VAL A 173 -25.69 -15.50 -20.95
CA VAL A 173 -24.77 -15.04 -19.90
C VAL A 173 -25.21 -15.60 -18.54
N VAL A 174 -24.88 -16.87 -18.31
CA VAL A 174 -25.23 -17.64 -17.11
C VAL A 174 -24.26 -18.81 -16.92
N GLU A 175 -24.05 -19.26 -15.68
CA GLU A 175 -23.09 -20.33 -15.32
C GLU A 175 -23.22 -21.63 -16.13
N THR A 176 -24.42 -21.97 -16.62
CA THR A 176 -24.64 -23.17 -17.45
C THR A 176 -23.96 -23.07 -18.83
N TRP A 177 -23.65 -21.85 -19.26
CA TRP A 177 -23.00 -21.51 -20.52
C TRP A 177 -21.73 -20.69 -20.25
N PRO A 178 -20.67 -21.35 -19.74
CA PRO A 178 -19.50 -20.67 -19.20
C PRO A 178 -18.76 -19.81 -20.24
N GLY A 179 -18.85 -20.13 -21.54
CA GLY A 179 -18.22 -19.31 -22.58
C GLY A 179 -18.79 -17.90 -22.64
N SER A 180 -20.12 -17.78 -22.80
CA SER A 180 -20.82 -16.49 -22.80
C SER A 180 -20.68 -15.76 -21.46
N ASP A 181 -20.83 -16.49 -20.34
CA ASP A 181 -20.71 -15.95 -18.99
C ASP A 181 -19.34 -15.30 -18.74
N TYR A 182 -18.25 -16.04 -19.03
CA TYR A 182 -16.89 -15.55 -18.82
C TYR A 182 -16.53 -14.42 -19.77
N VAL A 183 -16.90 -14.50 -21.06
CA VAL A 183 -16.63 -13.40 -22.00
C VAL A 183 -17.33 -12.11 -21.55
N TRP A 184 -18.59 -12.20 -21.11
CA TRP A 184 -19.30 -11.04 -20.61
C TRP A 184 -18.65 -10.46 -19.34
N HIS A 185 -18.47 -11.29 -18.32
CA HIS A 185 -18.06 -10.84 -16.99
C HIS A 185 -16.59 -10.44 -16.90
N ASP A 186 -15.70 -11.06 -17.67
CA ASP A 186 -14.27 -10.78 -17.60
C ASP A 186 -13.82 -9.68 -18.57
N ILE A 187 -14.55 -9.50 -19.68
CA ILE A 187 -14.08 -8.66 -20.80
C ILE A 187 -15.14 -7.64 -21.20
N VAL A 188 -16.29 -8.09 -21.72
CA VAL A 188 -17.23 -7.21 -22.43
C VAL A 188 -17.80 -6.13 -21.52
N LYS A 189 -18.20 -6.50 -20.30
CA LYS A 189 -18.79 -5.58 -19.31
C LYS A 189 -17.87 -4.39 -18.96
N PHE A 190 -16.56 -4.51 -19.14
CA PHE A 190 -15.62 -3.40 -18.91
C PHE A 190 -15.34 -2.57 -20.17
N ARG A 191 -15.63 -3.13 -21.35
CA ARG A 191 -15.47 -2.49 -22.66
C ARG A 191 -16.70 -1.71 -23.09
N LEU A 192 -17.88 -2.10 -22.61
CA LEU A 192 -19.15 -1.44 -22.85
C LEU A 192 -19.57 -0.58 -21.64
N THR A 193 -20.62 0.21 -21.82
CA THR A 193 -21.28 1.04 -20.80
C THR A 193 -22.80 0.83 -20.87
N ASP A 194 -23.57 1.47 -19.99
CA ASP A 194 -25.05 1.45 -19.98
C ASP A 194 -25.64 0.03 -20.08
N HIS A 195 -25.21 -0.86 -19.18
CA HIS A 195 -25.59 -2.27 -19.24
C HIS A 195 -27.08 -2.49 -18.96
N GLU A 196 -27.73 -3.26 -19.82
CA GLU A 196 -29.11 -3.72 -19.70
C GLU A 196 -29.16 -5.24 -19.70
N TYR A 197 -30.13 -5.81 -18.99
CA TYR A 197 -30.27 -7.26 -18.84
C TYR A 197 -31.72 -7.69 -19.00
N SER A 198 -31.93 -8.85 -19.61
CA SER A 198 -33.21 -9.55 -19.65
C SER A 198 -32.94 -11.03 -19.42
N THR A 199 -33.27 -11.52 -18.22
CA THR A 199 -32.95 -12.90 -17.77
C THR A 199 -31.46 -13.23 -17.95
N THR A 200 -31.10 -14.13 -18.87
CA THR A 200 -29.73 -14.54 -19.20
C THR A 200 -29.14 -13.74 -20.37
N LEU A 201 -29.88 -12.78 -20.94
CA LEU A 201 -29.38 -11.89 -21.98
C LEU A 201 -28.75 -10.66 -21.32
N ALA A 202 -27.52 -10.35 -21.73
CA ALA A 202 -26.82 -9.14 -21.30
C ALA A 202 -26.52 -8.24 -22.50
N CYS A 203 -26.69 -6.93 -22.34
CA CYS A 203 -26.53 -5.95 -23.40
C CYS A 203 -25.78 -4.73 -22.89
N GLY A 204 -24.94 -4.12 -23.72
CA GLY A 204 -24.19 -2.92 -23.38
C GLY A 204 -23.97 -2.02 -24.58
N ARG A 205 -23.71 -0.74 -24.31
CA ARG A 205 -23.45 0.28 -25.31
C ARG A 205 -21.95 0.46 -25.53
N VAL A 206 -21.52 0.56 -26.78
CA VAL A 206 -20.14 0.93 -27.16
C VAL A 206 -19.89 2.36 -26.68
N LYS A 207 -18.84 2.53 -25.87
CA LYS A 207 -18.46 3.83 -25.30
C LYS A 207 -18.24 4.88 -26.39
N THR A 208 -18.62 6.11 -26.08
CA THR A 208 -18.36 7.29 -26.90
C THR A 208 -16.88 7.67 -26.86
N THR A 209 -16.44 8.40 -27.89
CA THR A 209 -15.10 9.01 -27.89
C THR A 209 -14.92 9.95 -26.69
N GLN A 210 -15.98 10.64 -26.27
CA GLN A 210 -15.96 11.50 -25.09
C GLN A 210 -15.74 10.68 -23.81
N GLU A 211 -16.53 9.64 -23.57
CA GLU A 211 -16.38 8.75 -22.40
C GLU A 211 -14.96 8.14 -22.35
N LEU A 212 -14.44 7.66 -23.48
CA LEU A 212 -13.07 7.13 -23.55
C LEU A 212 -12.01 8.20 -23.26
N SER A 213 -12.25 9.44 -23.67
CA SER A 213 -11.33 10.56 -23.40
C SER A 213 -11.35 10.98 -21.92
N GLU A 214 -12.51 10.96 -21.29
CA GLU A 214 -12.69 11.23 -19.86
C GLU A 214 -11.99 10.16 -19.01
N GLU A 215 -12.20 8.87 -19.33
CA GLU A 215 -11.48 7.76 -18.67
C GLU A 215 -9.96 7.87 -18.83
N LEU A 216 -9.48 8.27 -20.02
CA LEU A 216 -8.07 8.47 -20.28
C LEU A 216 -7.50 9.65 -19.47
N GLN A 217 -8.28 10.72 -19.29
CA GLN A 217 -7.90 11.86 -18.48
C GLN A 217 -7.82 11.50 -16.99
N GLU A 218 -8.82 10.78 -16.46
CA GLU A 218 -8.81 10.27 -15.09
C GLU A 218 -7.61 9.35 -14.83
N LEU A 219 -7.29 8.45 -15.78
CA LEU A 219 -6.11 7.60 -15.70
C LEU A 219 -4.80 8.41 -15.68
N HIS A 220 -4.74 9.52 -16.43
CA HIS A 220 -3.58 10.41 -16.42
C HIS A 220 -3.42 11.14 -15.07
N GLU A 221 -4.52 11.58 -14.47
CA GLU A 221 -4.53 12.21 -13.14
C GLU A 221 -4.11 11.21 -12.06
N LEU A 222 -4.66 10.00 -12.07
CA LEU A 222 -4.27 8.91 -11.15
C LEU A 222 -2.78 8.57 -11.26
N ARG A 223 -2.26 8.47 -12.50
CA ARG A 223 -0.83 8.26 -12.73
C ARG A 223 0.02 9.38 -12.14
N THR A 224 -0.43 10.62 -12.29
CA THR A 224 0.26 11.80 -11.75
C THR A 224 0.29 11.77 -10.22
N LEU A 225 -0.84 11.45 -9.58
CA LEU A 225 -0.94 11.29 -8.13
C LEU A 225 -0.04 10.16 -7.61
N LEU A 226 0.05 9.04 -8.34
CA LEU A 226 0.89 7.91 -7.95
C LEU A 226 2.38 8.29 -7.97
N VAL A 227 2.83 9.03 -8.98
CA VAL A 227 4.20 9.56 -9.05
C VAL A 227 4.49 10.54 -7.91
N GLN A 228 3.54 11.42 -7.56
CA GLN A 228 3.69 12.34 -6.43
C GLN A 228 3.77 11.61 -5.09
N SER A 229 2.92 10.61 -4.87
CA SER A 229 2.93 9.77 -3.67
C SER A 229 4.27 9.05 -3.50
N GLN A 230 4.83 8.51 -4.59
CA GLN A 230 6.15 7.88 -4.55
C GLN A 230 7.26 8.87 -4.17
N LYS A 231 7.25 10.08 -4.74
CA LYS A 231 8.23 11.14 -4.37
C LYS A 231 8.12 11.53 -2.90
N LEU A 232 6.91 11.67 -2.37
CA LEU A 232 6.69 11.98 -0.96
C LEU A 232 7.21 10.86 -0.04
N LYS A 233 6.98 9.60 -0.43
CA LYS A 233 7.50 8.42 0.29
C LYS A 233 9.02 8.42 0.34
N ASP A 234 9.68 8.69 -0.78
CA ASP A 234 11.14 8.74 -0.87
C ASP A 234 11.72 9.89 -0.03
N SER A 235 11.08 11.07 -0.07
CA SER A 235 11.46 12.22 0.75
C SER A 235 11.31 11.93 2.24
N GLY A 236 10.17 11.35 2.65
CA GLY A 236 9.93 10.96 4.04
C GLY A 236 10.93 9.91 4.54
N SER A 237 11.31 8.96 3.69
CA SER A 237 12.34 7.97 4.00
C SER A 237 13.71 8.62 4.23
N LEU A 238 14.08 9.60 3.41
CA LEU A 238 15.33 10.34 3.55
C LEU A 238 15.36 11.17 4.86
N GLU A 239 14.27 11.85 5.19
CA GLU A 239 14.17 12.60 6.45
C GLU A 239 14.22 11.68 7.68
N LEU A 240 13.58 10.52 7.61
CA LEU A 240 13.65 9.50 8.66
C LEU A 240 15.09 9.01 8.86
N GLN A 241 15.84 8.76 7.78
CA GLN A 241 17.25 8.36 7.85
C GLN A 241 18.12 9.45 8.48
N LYS A 242 17.92 10.71 8.11
CA LYS A 242 18.62 11.86 8.72
C LYS A 242 18.32 11.96 10.21
N THR A 243 17.05 11.81 10.59
CA THR A 243 16.62 11.85 11.99
C THR A 243 17.22 10.71 12.79
N LYS A 244 17.25 9.49 12.23
CA LYS A 244 17.89 8.32 12.86
C LYS A 244 19.39 8.53 13.08
N THR A 245 20.07 9.14 12.11
CA THR A 245 21.50 9.45 12.21
C THR A 245 21.76 10.46 13.34
N LYS A 246 21.00 11.56 13.38
CA LYS A 246 21.09 12.55 14.46
C LYS A 246 20.77 11.96 15.83
N LEU A 247 19.81 11.05 15.91
CA LEU A 247 19.46 10.36 17.15
C LEU A 247 20.63 9.50 17.65
N GLN A 248 21.30 8.77 16.75
CA GLN A 248 22.50 8.00 17.09
C GLN A 248 23.64 8.89 17.58
N GLU A 249 23.92 10.00 16.88
CA GLU A 249 24.95 10.97 17.30
C GLU A 249 24.65 11.54 18.69
N THR A 250 23.39 11.88 18.96
CA THR A 250 22.95 12.36 20.27
C THR A 250 23.12 11.29 21.36
N GLN A 251 22.82 10.02 21.03
CA GLN A 251 23.00 8.90 21.95
C GLN A 251 24.49 8.67 22.28
N ASP A 252 25.38 8.77 21.29
CA ASP A 252 26.82 8.63 21.48
C ASP A 252 27.38 9.78 22.35
N GLN A 253 26.92 11.02 22.12
CA GLN A 253 27.29 12.18 22.95
C GLN A 253 26.79 12.03 24.41
N LEU A 254 25.58 11.51 24.59
CA LEU A 254 25.04 11.24 25.92
C LEU A 254 25.90 10.20 26.66
N GLN A 255 26.30 9.12 25.97
CA GLN A 255 27.19 8.10 26.54
C GLN A 255 28.56 8.69 26.92
N GLN A 256 29.14 9.54 26.07
CA GLN A 256 30.39 10.21 26.37
C GLN A 256 30.28 11.12 27.61
N THR A 257 29.18 11.88 27.70
CA THR A 257 28.91 12.76 28.85
C THR A 257 28.73 11.97 30.14
N GLN A 258 28.03 10.82 30.09
CA GLN A 258 27.91 9.91 31.23
C GLN A 258 29.27 9.38 31.69
N ASN A 259 30.15 8.99 30.76
CA ASN A 259 31.50 8.53 31.09
C ASN A 259 32.35 9.62 31.75
N GLN A 260 32.26 10.87 31.25
CA GLN A 260 32.95 12.02 31.85
C GLN A 260 32.41 12.34 33.25
N LEU A 261 31.09 12.25 33.45
CA LEU A 261 30.47 12.45 34.76
C LEU A 261 30.99 11.41 35.75
N GLN A 262 31.07 10.13 35.37
CA GLN A 262 31.62 9.07 36.21
C GLN A 262 33.09 9.34 36.57
N GLN A 263 33.91 9.78 35.62
CA GLN A 263 35.30 10.14 35.88
C GLN A 263 35.41 11.30 36.87
N THR A 264 34.58 12.33 36.70
CA THR A 264 34.53 13.49 37.58
C THR A 264 34.09 13.10 38.99
N GLN A 265 33.09 12.22 39.13
CA GLN A 265 32.67 11.68 40.43
C GLN A 265 33.79 10.91 41.13
N ASN A 266 34.55 10.08 40.39
CA ASN A 266 35.68 9.35 40.95
C ASN A 266 36.80 10.30 41.42
N GLN A 267 37.10 11.35 40.65
CA GLN A 267 38.07 12.37 41.05
C GLN A 267 37.61 13.15 42.28
N LEU A 268 36.32 13.48 42.37
CA LEU A 268 35.75 14.15 43.53
C LEU A 268 35.91 13.28 44.78
N GLN A 269 35.64 11.97 44.69
CA GLN A 269 35.83 11.04 45.80
C GLN A 269 37.30 10.98 46.24
N GLN A 270 38.24 10.86 45.29
CA GLN A 270 39.67 10.88 45.60
C GLN A 270 40.10 12.17 46.30
N THR A 271 39.59 13.31 45.83
CA THR A 271 39.88 14.62 46.43
C THR A 271 39.32 14.71 47.85
N GLN A 272 38.11 14.18 48.07
CA GLN A 272 37.49 14.11 49.40
C GLN A 272 38.30 13.23 50.36
N ASP A 273 38.79 12.08 49.90
CA ASP A 273 39.63 11.19 50.71
C ASP A 273 40.97 11.84 51.07
N GLN A 274 41.60 12.56 50.12
CA GLN A 274 42.82 13.32 50.37
C GLN A 274 42.61 14.46 51.37
N LEU A 275 41.47 15.15 51.27
CA LEU A 275 41.12 16.21 52.21
C LEU A 275 40.97 15.65 53.63
N GLN A 276 40.32 14.50 53.78
CA GLN A 276 40.18 13.83 55.08
C GLN A 276 41.54 13.43 55.65
N GLN A 277 42.43 12.82 54.83
CA GLN A 277 43.78 12.46 55.27
C GLN A 277 44.59 13.70 55.72
N THR A 278 44.47 14.80 54.97
CA THR A 278 45.14 16.06 55.31
C THR A 278 44.60 16.62 56.63
N GLN A 279 43.29 16.55 56.86
CA GLN A 279 42.66 16.97 58.11
C GLN A 279 43.13 16.13 59.30
N ASP A 280 43.25 14.81 59.15
CA ASP A 280 43.75 13.91 60.19
C ASP A 280 45.23 14.19 60.52
N GLN A 281 46.05 14.42 59.50
CA GLN A 281 47.47 14.81 59.67
C GLN A 281 47.61 16.14 60.41
N LEU A 282 46.77 17.13 60.07
CA LEU A 282 46.76 18.42 60.75
C LEU A 282 46.39 18.26 62.23
N GLN A 283 45.40 17.41 62.54
CA GLN A 283 45.01 17.12 63.92
C GLN A 283 46.14 16.44 64.71
N ASN A 284 46.82 15.46 64.11
CA ASN A 284 47.97 14.79 64.74
C ASN A 284 49.12 15.77 65.00
N THR A 285 49.46 16.60 64.01
CA THR A 285 50.50 17.62 64.13
C THR A 285 50.15 18.63 65.24
N GLN A 286 48.87 19.00 65.36
CA GLN A 286 48.40 19.87 66.44
C GLN A 286 48.59 19.24 67.82
N VAL A 287 48.34 17.93 67.96
CA VAL A 287 48.56 17.19 69.22
C VAL A 287 50.06 17.14 69.56
N GLU A 288 50.91 16.81 68.59
CA GLU A 288 52.37 16.78 68.78
C GLU A 288 52.93 18.16 69.17
N LEU A 289 52.41 19.23 68.55
CA LEU A 289 52.79 20.60 68.89
C LEU A 289 52.48 20.93 70.34
N VAL A 290 51.28 20.56 70.83
CA VAL A 290 50.89 20.77 72.23
C VAL A 290 51.78 19.97 73.17
N GLN A 291 52.10 18.71 72.84
CA GLN A 291 53.01 17.90 73.65
C GLN A 291 54.43 18.48 73.70
N SER A 292 54.94 18.97 72.56
CA SER A 292 56.25 19.63 72.50
C SER A 292 56.29 20.91 73.33
N GLN A 293 55.23 21.74 73.28
CA GLN A 293 55.08 22.92 74.12
C GLN A 293 55.10 22.56 75.62
N GLN A 294 54.34 21.53 76.04
CA GLN A 294 54.33 21.05 77.42
C GLN A 294 55.70 20.53 77.87
N LEU A 295 56.42 19.81 77.01
CA LEU A 295 57.77 19.33 77.29
C LEU A 295 58.75 20.49 77.45
N GLN A 296 58.66 21.50 76.58
CA GLN A 296 59.48 22.72 76.67
C GLN A 296 59.24 23.45 78.00
N GLU A 297 57.99 23.57 78.44
CA GLU A 297 57.65 24.15 79.74
C GLU A 297 58.24 23.35 80.91
N SER A 298 58.13 22.02 80.87
CA SER A 298 58.70 21.13 81.89
C SER A 298 60.22 21.26 81.97
N LYS A 299 60.90 21.24 80.82
CA LYS A 299 62.35 21.40 80.74
C LYS A 299 62.82 22.79 81.18
N SER A 300 62.04 23.83 80.91
CA SER A 300 62.29 25.18 81.42
C SER A 300 62.25 25.23 82.96
N LYS A 301 61.23 24.58 83.57
CA LYS A 301 61.13 24.45 85.04
C LYS A 301 62.30 23.67 85.62
N GLU A 302 62.66 22.54 85.02
CA GLU A 302 63.79 21.71 85.45
C GLU A 302 65.12 22.49 85.36
N LEU A 303 65.34 23.22 84.27
CA LEU A 303 66.51 24.08 84.09
C LEU A 303 66.58 25.18 85.17
N GLN A 304 65.46 25.82 85.49
CA GLN A 304 65.39 26.80 86.57
C GLN A 304 65.75 26.18 87.92
N GLN A 305 65.24 24.99 88.20
CA GLN A 305 65.55 24.25 89.43
C GLN A 305 67.04 23.88 89.51
N THR A 306 67.62 23.34 88.44
CA THR A 306 69.05 23.01 88.38
C THR A 306 69.92 24.26 88.50
N GLN A 307 69.53 25.39 87.90
CA GLN A 307 70.23 26.66 88.06
C GLN A 307 70.20 27.14 89.52
N TYR A 308 69.06 27.00 90.19
CA TYR A 308 68.91 27.31 91.61
C TYR A 308 69.82 26.42 92.47
N GLU A 309 69.78 25.10 92.26
CA GLU A 309 70.62 24.13 93.00
C GLU A 309 72.11 24.36 92.75
N LEU A 310 72.51 24.63 91.51
CA LEU A 310 73.88 24.97 91.15
C LEU A 310 74.34 26.25 91.84
N HIS A 311 73.47 27.25 91.92
CA HIS A 311 73.76 28.48 92.66
C HIS A 311 73.94 28.20 94.15
N HIS A 312 73.05 27.40 94.74
CA HIS A 312 73.14 26.98 96.13
C HIS A 312 74.43 26.21 96.44
N THR A 313 74.76 25.18 95.65
CA THR A 313 76.03 24.43 95.82
C THR A 313 77.25 25.32 95.62
N LYS A 314 77.22 26.29 94.70
CA LYS A 314 78.31 27.28 94.57
C LYS A 314 78.46 28.11 95.86
N LEU A 315 77.36 28.55 96.47
CA LEU A 315 77.39 29.24 97.76
C LEU A 315 77.91 28.34 98.89
N GLU A 316 77.48 27.09 98.95
CA GLU A 316 77.99 26.12 99.92
C GLU A 316 79.49 25.84 99.75
N VAL A 317 79.96 25.60 98.51
CA VAL A 317 81.40 25.42 98.23
C VAL A 317 82.18 26.68 98.61
N ALA A 318 81.65 27.87 98.33
CA ALA A 318 82.26 29.13 98.76
C ALA A 318 82.32 29.22 100.29
N ALA A 319 81.22 28.92 100.99
CA ALA A 319 81.15 28.88 102.45
C ALA A 319 82.15 27.86 103.03
N MET A 320 82.18 26.63 102.50
CA MET A 320 83.15 25.59 102.85
C MET A 320 84.57 26.10 102.70
N LYS A 321 84.95 26.71 101.56
CA LYS A 321 86.28 27.30 101.31
C LYS A 321 86.65 28.40 102.31
N THR A 322 85.66 29.10 102.89
CA THR A 322 85.89 30.13 103.91
C THR A 322 85.90 29.62 105.36
N SER A 323 85.50 28.37 105.58
CA SER A 323 85.42 27.76 106.92
C SER A 323 86.80 27.63 107.57
N LYS A 324 86.81 27.59 108.91
CA LYS A 324 88.04 27.40 109.71
C LYS A 324 88.78 26.11 109.30
N PHE A 325 88.05 25.02 109.02
CA PHE A 325 88.63 23.76 108.60
C PHE A 325 89.34 23.85 107.25
N TRP A 326 88.74 24.51 106.25
CA TRP A 326 89.33 24.67 104.92
C TRP A 326 90.48 25.69 104.92
N LYS A 327 90.38 26.76 105.71
CA LYS A 327 91.48 27.69 105.96
C LYS A 327 92.64 27.01 106.69
N MET A 328 92.36 26.16 107.69
CA MET A 328 93.36 25.33 108.34
C MET A 328 93.96 24.30 107.39
N ARG A 329 93.16 23.63 106.56
CA ARG A 329 93.63 22.70 105.52
C ARG A 329 94.53 23.41 104.51
N SER A 330 94.16 24.59 104.03
CA SER A 330 94.96 25.37 103.08
C SER A 330 96.21 26.00 103.72
N LEU A 331 96.13 26.48 104.96
CA LEU A 331 97.30 26.89 105.76
C LEU A 331 98.21 25.71 106.08
N TRP A 332 97.66 24.53 106.36
CA TRP A 332 98.40 23.29 106.58
C TRP A 332 99.12 22.86 105.30
N PHE A 333 98.46 22.90 104.15
CA PHE A 333 99.12 22.63 102.86
C PHE A 333 100.19 23.69 102.52
N LYS A 334 99.95 24.98 102.80
CA LYS A 334 100.97 26.04 102.64
C LYS A 334 102.15 25.90 103.60
N PHE A 335 101.89 25.55 104.86
CA PHE A 335 102.91 25.28 105.88
C PHE A 335 103.71 24.02 105.52
N LYS A 336 103.05 22.92 105.14
CA LYS A 336 103.72 21.72 104.61
C LYS A 336 104.68 22.09 103.48
N GLY A 337 104.25 22.94 102.54
CA GLY A 337 105.10 23.44 101.45
C GLY A 337 106.25 24.37 101.91
N LEU A 338 106.07 25.19 102.94
CA LEU A 338 107.07 26.14 103.46
C LEU A 338 108.13 25.49 104.37
N VAL A 339 107.82 24.37 105.03
CA VAL A 339 108.73 23.69 105.98
C VAL A 339 109.32 22.40 105.41
N GLY A 340 109.26 22.20 104.09
CA GLY A 340 109.93 21.09 103.41
C GLY A 340 109.39 19.69 103.73
N LEU A 341 108.15 19.60 104.22
CA LEU A 341 107.45 18.32 104.38
C LEU A 341 106.84 17.92 103.03
N PRO A 342 106.89 16.63 102.64
CA PRO A 342 106.26 16.18 101.42
C PRO A 342 104.78 16.57 101.39
N ILE A 343 104.47 17.41 100.40
CA ILE A 343 103.12 17.59 99.89
C ILE A 343 102.90 16.32 99.09
N ASP A 344 102.33 15.29 99.71
CA ASP A 344 101.86 14.15 98.94
C ASP A 344 100.80 14.67 97.97
N ASN A 345 101.29 14.78 96.73
CA ASN A 345 100.68 14.42 95.47
C ASN A 345 99.22 14.82 95.21
N GLN A 346 99.09 15.35 93.98
CA GLN A 346 97.96 15.17 93.05
C GLN A 346 96.71 16.00 93.32
#